data_AF-A0AA40VN39-F1
#
_entry.id   AF-A0AA40VN39-F1
#
_cell.length_a   1.000
_cell.length_b   1.000
_cell.length_c   1.000
_cell.angle_alpha   90.00
_cell.angle_beta   90.00
_cell.angle_gamma   90.00
#
_symmetry.space_group_name_H-M   'P 1'
#
loop_
_entity.id
_entity.type
_entity.pdbx_description
1 polymer ?
#
loop_
_entity_poly.entity_id
_entity_poly.type
_entity_poly.pdbx_seq_one_letter_code
_entity_poly.pdbx_strand_id
1 'polypeptide(L)'
;MTALRRDRRAGHHGLHHFMGHYYRFSVEENAVLVGWQIQVGTPKSSQRRSVPYPEGLDPLLAAACAGKPSDGLLFGNGNTHMKKENGERSWFATAVRRAQRIDPSIPRLTPHDLRHTAASLAISSGANVKAVQRMLGHASAAMTLDTYVDLFDDDLDSVASKLNEAMVAASLRHQGPT
;
A
#
# COMPACT_ATOMS: atom_id res chain seq x y z
N MET A 1 6.13 11.58 8.77
CA MET A 1 5.56 11.48 7.42
C MET A 1 6.61 10.79 6.57
N THR A 2 6.23 9.67 5.94
CA THR A 2 7.12 8.88 5.09
C THR A 2 7.35 9.63 3.78
N ALA A 3 8.60 9.73 3.32
CA ALA A 3 8.92 10.26 2.00
C ALA A 3 8.62 9.17 0.96
N LEU A 4 7.73 9.48 0.02
CA LEU A 4 7.36 8.57 -1.07
C LEU A 4 7.97 9.07 -2.37
N ARG A 5 8.74 8.22 -3.03
CA ARG A 5 9.23 8.44 -4.39
C ARG A 5 8.63 7.38 -5.31
N ARG A 6 8.25 7.78 -6.53
CA ARG A 6 7.71 6.85 -7.54
C ARG A 6 8.87 6.09 -8.18
N ASP A 7 8.83 4.76 -8.15
CA ASP A 7 9.78 3.89 -8.84
C ASP A 7 9.03 3.16 -9.96
N ARG A 8 9.38 3.39 -11.22
CA ARG A 8 8.77 2.68 -12.36
C ARG A 8 9.69 1.54 -12.75
N ARG A 9 9.53 0.35 -12.17
CA ARG A 9 10.17 -0.88 -12.66
C ARG A 9 9.17 -1.73 -13.41
N ALA A 10 9.40 -1.94 -14.70
CA ALA A 10 8.70 -2.97 -15.48
C ALA A 10 9.28 -4.34 -15.10
N GLY A 11 8.48 -5.21 -14.47
CA GLY A 11 8.87 -6.60 -14.23
C GLY A 11 8.55 -7.44 -15.46
N HIS A 12 9.58 -8.00 -16.11
CA HIS A 12 9.42 -9.09 -17.08
C HIS A 12 9.62 -10.41 -16.32
N HIS A 13 8.55 -11.18 -16.13
CA HIS A 13 8.67 -12.61 -15.92
C HIS A 13 7.83 -13.35 -16.95
N GLY A 14 8.50 -14.20 -17.72
CA GLY A 14 7.94 -14.92 -18.83
C GLY A 14 7.07 -16.10 -18.43
N LEU A 15 6.29 -16.50 -19.44
CA LEU A 15 5.50 -17.70 -19.63
C LEU A 15 4.11 -17.68 -18.95
N HIS A 16 3.09 -17.56 -19.82
CA HIS A 16 1.64 -17.48 -19.61
C HIS A 16 1.05 -16.06 -19.40
N HIS A 17 0.80 -15.42 -20.54
CA HIS A 17 -0.15 -14.34 -20.85
C HIS A 17 -0.94 -13.71 -19.68
N PHE A 18 -0.30 -12.81 -18.93
CA PHE A 18 -0.90 -11.60 -18.33
C PHE A 18 0.21 -10.54 -18.25
N MET A 19 0.23 -9.57 -19.17
CA MET A 19 1.12 -8.39 -19.06
C MET A 19 0.57 -7.46 -17.97
N GLY A 20 0.79 -7.80 -16.71
CA GLY A 20 0.50 -6.91 -15.58
C GLY A 20 1.63 -5.91 -15.41
N HIS A 21 1.36 -4.62 -15.56
CA HIS A 21 2.28 -3.59 -15.08
C HIS A 21 2.29 -3.60 -13.54
N TYR A 22 3.40 -4.01 -12.93
CA TYR A 22 3.54 -3.97 -11.47
C TYR A 22 3.98 -2.58 -11.01
N TYR A 23 3.02 -1.78 -10.60
CA TYR A 23 3.25 -0.43 -10.11
C TYR A 23 3.64 -0.44 -8.62
N ARG A 24 4.78 0.19 -8.30
CA ARG A 24 5.33 0.22 -6.93
C ARG A 24 5.88 1.59 -6.56
N PHE A 25 5.71 1.97 -5.30
CA PHE A 25 6.44 3.09 -4.70
C PHE A 25 7.69 2.57 -4.00
N SER A 26 8.75 3.37 -4.00
CA SER A 26 9.88 3.19 -3.09
C SER A 26 9.70 4.11 -1.89
N VAL A 27 9.72 3.52 -0.70
CA VAL A 27 9.81 4.22 0.57
C VAL A 27 11.23 4.06 1.08
N GLU A 28 12.00 5.14 1.03
CA GLU A 28 13.44 5.11 1.37
C GLU A 28 13.76 5.91 2.63
N GLU A 29 12.96 6.94 2.92
CA GLU A 29 13.22 7.91 3.98
C GLU A 29 11.94 8.18 4.77
N ASN A 30 12.11 8.54 6.04
CA ASN A 30 11.04 9.01 6.90
C ASN A 30 11.42 10.36 7.49
N ALA A 31 10.51 11.33 7.38
CA ALA A 31 10.70 12.67 7.92
C ALA A 31 9.78 12.89 9.12
N VAL A 32 10.37 13.24 10.26
CA VAL A 32 9.64 13.51 11.50
C VAL A 32 9.93 14.95 11.92
N LEU A 33 8.88 15.70 12.27
CA LEU A 33 9.04 17.02 12.86
C LEU A 33 9.40 16.85 14.34
N VAL A 34 10.59 17.30 14.74
CA VAL A 34 11.06 17.33 16.13
C VAL A 34 11.32 18.79 16.50
N GLY A 35 10.48 19.34 17.36
CA GLY A 35 10.43 20.79 17.59
C GLY A 35 10.01 21.53 16.31
N TRP A 36 10.86 22.43 15.81
CA TRP A 36 10.63 23.22 14.59
C TRP A 36 11.36 22.69 13.36
N GLN A 37 12.14 21.62 13.49
CA GLN A 37 12.97 21.09 12.42
C GLN A 37 12.48 19.73 11.95
N ILE A 38 12.52 19.54 10.63
CA ILE A 38 12.26 18.24 10.03
C ILE A 38 13.54 17.43 10.12
N GLN A 39 13.52 16.37 10.93
CA GLN A 39 14.57 15.38 10.96
C GLN A 39 14.23 14.28 9.96
N VAL A 40 15.07 14.17 8.94
CA VAL A 40 15.01 13.06 7.98
C VAL A 40 15.88 11.94 8.52
N GLY A 41 15.27 10.78 8.74
CA GLY A 41 15.96 9.56 9.13
C GLY A 41 15.58 8.42 8.21
N THR A 42 16.27 7.29 8.36
CA THR A 42 15.79 6.04 7.79
C THR A 42 14.47 5.64 8.49
N PRO A 43 13.57 4.88 7.83
CA PRO A 43 12.48 4.22 8.55
C PRO A 43 13.04 3.50 9.79
N LYS A 44 12.31 3.46 10.91
CA LYS A 44 12.75 2.90 12.21
C LYS A 44 13.35 1.46 12.17
N SER A 45 13.32 0.79 11.03
CA SER A 45 13.89 -0.53 10.75
C SER A 45 15.01 -0.53 9.68
N SER A 46 15.50 0.62 9.20
CA SER A 46 16.52 0.76 8.14
C SER A 46 16.22 0.04 6.81
N GLN A 47 14.99 -0.43 6.58
CA GLN A 47 14.63 -1.16 5.36
C GLN A 47 13.89 -0.26 4.38
N ARG A 48 14.49 -0.04 3.21
CA ARG A 48 13.74 0.40 2.02
C ARG A 48 12.62 -0.58 1.80
N ARG A 49 11.39 -0.09 1.61
CA ARG A 49 10.25 -0.95 1.30
C ARG A 49 9.59 -0.52 0.01
N SER A 50 9.07 -1.51 -0.69
CA SER A 50 8.29 -1.30 -1.90
C SER A 50 6.82 -1.49 -1.60
N VAL A 51 6.00 -0.51 -1.96
CA VAL A 51 4.55 -0.52 -1.72
C VAL A 51 3.85 -0.65 -3.07
N PRO A 52 3.14 -1.76 -3.34
CA PRO A 52 2.35 -1.87 -4.56
C PRO A 52 1.22 -0.84 -4.57
N TYR A 53 0.85 -0.35 -5.75
CA TYR A 53 -0.32 0.50 -5.92
C TYR A 53 -1.15 0.06 -7.14
N PRO A 54 -2.47 0.28 -7.13
CA PRO A 54 -3.33 -0.08 -8.26
C PRO A 54 -3.04 0.83 -9.46
N GLU A 55 -3.13 0.27 -10.67
CA GLU A 55 -2.90 1.00 -11.93
C GLU A 55 -3.77 2.25 -12.07
N GLY A 56 -5.01 2.21 -11.58
CA GLY A 56 -5.91 3.38 -11.59
C GLY A 56 -5.40 4.61 -10.83
N LEU A 57 -4.36 4.46 -9.98
CA LEU A 57 -3.72 5.58 -9.30
C LEU A 57 -2.72 6.31 -10.21
N ASP A 58 -2.29 5.72 -11.33
CA ASP A 58 -1.22 6.27 -12.18
C ASP A 58 -1.51 7.68 -12.72
N PRO A 59 -2.73 8.00 -13.21
CA PRO A 59 -3.06 9.35 -13.67
C PRO A 59 -2.99 10.38 -12.54
N LEU A 60 -3.45 10.01 -11.33
CA LEU A 60 -3.43 10.87 -10.16
C LEU A 60 -1.99 11.15 -9.71
N LEU A 61 -1.11 10.15 -9.77
CA LEU A 61 0.31 10.31 -9.45
C LEU A 61 1.04 11.10 -10.52
N ALA A 62 0.75 10.89 -11.80
CA ALA A 62 1.32 11.67 -12.88
C ALA A 62 0.98 13.15 -12.73
N ALA A 63 -0.29 13.46 -12.42
CA ALA A 63 -0.72 14.82 -12.12
C ALA A 63 -0.02 15.38 -10.87
N ALA A 64 0.11 14.59 -9.80
CA ALA A 64 0.82 15.01 -8.58
C ALA A 64 2.32 15.26 -8.81
N CYS A 65 2.94 14.59 -9.77
CA CYS A 65 4.35 14.78 -10.13
C CYS A 65 4.60 15.89 -11.16
N ALA A 66 3.55 16.41 -11.81
CA ALA A 66 3.70 17.43 -12.84
C ALA A 66 4.42 18.67 -12.27
N GLY A 67 5.49 19.11 -12.95
CA GLY A 67 6.30 20.26 -12.54
C GLY A 67 7.31 19.98 -11.41
N LYS A 68 7.44 18.74 -10.93
CA LYS A 68 8.43 18.35 -9.92
C LYS A 68 9.69 17.74 -10.55
N PRO A 69 10.86 17.85 -9.90
CA PRO A 69 12.04 17.12 -10.35
C PRO A 69 11.82 15.61 -10.25
N SER A 70 12.54 14.84 -11.08
CA SER A 70 12.37 13.38 -11.20
C SER A 70 12.66 12.61 -9.91
N ASP A 71 13.54 13.15 -9.07
CA ASP A 71 13.91 12.61 -7.76
C ASP A 71 13.18 13.29 -6.60
N GLY A 72 12.25 14.20 -6.91
CA GLY A 72 11.48 14.97 -5.96
C GLY A 72 10.48 14.16 -5.16
N LEU A 73 10.07 14.72 -4.04
CA LEU A 73 9.05 14.16 -3.16
C LEU A 73 7.67 14.16 -3.84
N LEU A 74 6.95 13.03 -3.77
CA LEU A 74 5.61 12.93 -4.34
C LEU A 74 4.64 13.95 -3.71
N PHE A 75 4.70 14.12 -2.40
CA PHE A 75 3.82 15.01 -1.66
C PHE A 75 4.47 16.37 -1.41
N GLY A 76 3.72 17.46 -1.55
CA GLY A 76 4.23 18.82 -1.45
C GLY A 76 4.74 19.35 -2.80
N ASN A 77 5.80 20.16 -2.77
CA ASN A 77 6.35 20.85 -3.96
C ASN A 77 7.50 20.08 -4.64
N GLY A 78 7.80 18.86 -4.20
CA GLY A 78 8.94 18.08 -4.71
C GLY A 78 10.26 18.29 -3.96
N ASN A 79 10.43 19.41 -3.27
CA ASN A 79 11.71 19.80 -2.67
C ASN A 79 11.70 19.73 -1.14
N THR A 80 10.57 20.07 -0.52
CA THR A 80 10.45 20.12 0.94
C THR A 80 9.48 19.07 1.46
N HIS A 81 9.87 18.44 2.56
CA HIS A 81 8.99 17.52 3.27
C HIS A 81 7.75 18.26 3.76
N MET A 82 6.58 17.67 3.51
CA MET A 82 5.33 18.19 4.08
C MET A 82 5.44 18.23 5.60
N LYS A 83 5.16 19.40 6.19
CA LYS A 83 5.04 19.51 7.64
C LYS A 83 3.85 18.67 8.08
N LYS A 84 4.04 17.92 9.17
CA LYS A 84 2.91 17.26 9.83
C LYS A 84 2.07 18.34 10.49
N GLU A 85 0.99 18.73 9.83
CA GLU A 85 -0.03 19.57 10.45
C GLU A 85 -0.80 18.69 11.45
N ASN A 86 -0.75 19.08 12.72
CA ASN A 86 -1.51 18.41 13.77
C ASN A 86 -2.83 19.15 14.00
N GLY A 87 -3.84 18.41 14.46
CA GLY A 87 -5.12 18.97 14.89
C GLY A 87 -6.14 19.17 13.78
N GLU A 88 -7.26 19.78 14.17
CA GLU A 88 -8.46 19.86 13.34
C GLU A 88 -8.29 20.74 12.09
N ARG A 89 -7.26 21.60 12.04
CA ARG A 89 -6.97 22.45 10.87
C ARG A 89 -6.03 21.83 9.84
N SER A 90 -5.58 20.59 10.06
CA SER A 90 -4.74 19.90 9.08
C SER A 90 -5.46 19.70 7.75
N TRP A 91 -4.69 19.62 6.65
CA TRP A 91 -5.22 19.26 5.33
C TRP A 91 -6.08 17.99 5.37
N PHE A 92 -5.67 16.99 6.15
CA PHE A 92 -6.37 15.70 6.24
C PHE A 92 -7.70 15.84 6.98
N ALA A 93 -7.71 16.50 8.14
CA ALA A 93 -8.95 16.77 8.87
C ALA A 93 -9.93 17.62 8.03
N THR A 94 -9.41 18.53 7.21
CA THR A 94 -10.20 19.31 6.26
C THR A 94 -10.79 18.44 5.16
N ALA A 95 -10.01 17.50 4.60
CA ALA A 95 -10.49 16.54 3.61
C ALA A 95 -11.60 15.64 4.19
N VAL A 96 -11.43 15.12 5.40
CA VAL A 96 -12.45 14.32 6.10
C VAL A 96 -13.73 15.12 6.30
N ARG A 97 -13.65 16.38 6.79
CA ARG A 97 -14.85 17.23 6.93
C ARG A 97 -15.56 17.50 5.61
N ARG A 98 -14.80 17.70 4.53
CA ARG A 98 -15.39 17.89 3.20
C ARG A 98 -16.12 16.64 2.73
N ALA A 99 -15.56 15.46 2.99
CA ALA A 99 -16.21 14.18 2.71
C ALA A 99 -17.47 14.00 3.55
N GLN A 100 -17.41 14.29 4.86
CA GLN A 100 -18.57 14.23 5.77
C GLN A 100 -19.72 15.16 5.39
N ARG A 101 -19.42 16.29 4.75
CA ARG A 101 -20.45 17.19 4.23
C ARG A 101 -21.19 16.60 3.02
N ILE A 102 -20.54 15.70 2.27
CA ILE A 102 -21.14 14.99 1.14
C ILE A 102 -21.87 13.75 1.66
N ASP A 103 -21.27 13.02 2.59
CA ASP A 103 -21.83 11.83 3.23
C ASP A 103 -21.62 11.90 4.75
N PRO A 104 -22.66 12.25 5.52
CA PRO A 104 -22.58 12.36 6.98
C PRO A 104 -22.29 11.05 7.71
N SER A 105 -22.37 9.89 7.04
CA SER A 105 -22.05 8.59 7.64
C SER A 105 -20.56 8.34 7.79
N ILE A 106 -19.72 9.10 7.08
CA ILE A 106 -18.26 8.95 7.14
C ILE A 106 -17.76 9.29 8.55
N PRO A 107 -17.04 8.37 9.23
CA PRO A 107 -16.56 8.62 10.58
C PRO A 107 -15.41 9.64 10.59
N ARG A 108 -15.01 10.09 11.78
CA ARG A 108 -13.73 10.77 11.93
C ARG A 108 -12.63 9.77 11.60
N LEU A 109 -11.77 10.12 10.64
CA LEU A 109 -10.66 9.29 10.20
C LEU A 109 -9.33 9.96 10.52
N THR A 110 -8.32 9.12 10.68
CA THR A 110 -6.90 9.46 10.77
C THR A 110 -6.14 8.84 9.59
N PRO A 111 -4.93 9.31 9.28
CA PRO A 111 -4.08 8.62 8.30
C PRO A 111 -3.73 7.17 8.70
N HIS A 112 -3.84 6.82 9.99
CA HIS A 112 -3.62 5.44 10.44
C HIS A 112 -4.78 4.53 9.99
N ASP A 113 -6.01 5.03 10.00
CA ASP A 113 -7.19 4.28 9.55
C ASP A 113 -7.11 3.98 8.05
N LEU A 114 -6.53 4.89 7.25
CA LEU A 114 -6.24 4.61 5.84
C LEU A 114 -5.23 3.47 5.65
N ARG A 115 -4.24 3.37 6.55
CA ARG A 115 -3.27 2.27 6.52
C ARG A 115 -3.94 0.93 6.89
N HIS A 116 -4.85 0.93 7.86
CA HIS A 116 -5.66 -0.24 8.18
C HIS A 116 -6.53 -0.64 7.00
N THR A 117 -7.24 0.32 6.39
CA THR A 117 -8.08 0.09 5.21
C THR A 117 -7.27 -0.53 4.06
N ALA A 118 -6.08 -0.01 3.78
CA ALA A 118 -5.20 -0.57 2.75
C ALA A 118 -4.74 -2.00 3.07
N ALA A 119 -4.49 -2.32 4.34
CA ALA A 119 -4.15 -3.68 4.76
C ALA A 119 -5.34 -4.63 4.59
N SER A 120 -6.53 -4.24 5.07
CA SER A 120 -7.74 -5.05 4.95
C SER A 120 -8.07 -5.34 3.49
N LEU A 121 -8.05 -4.32 2.61
CA LEU A 121 -8.27 -4.51 1.18
C LEU A 121 -7.24 -5.46 0.54
N ALA A 122 -5.97 -5.37 0.94
CA ALA A 122 -4.95 -6.29 0.43
C ALA A 122 -5.21 -7.73 0.87
N ILE A 123 -5.57 -7.95 2.15
CA ILE A 123 -5.89 -9.28 2.69
C ILE A 123 -7.12 -9.85 1.98
N SER A 124 -8.21 -9.07 1.88
CA SER A 124 -9.44 -9.46 1.18
C SER A 124 -9.22 -9.72 -0.32
N SER A 125 -8.17 -9.15 -0.92
CA SER A 125 -7.77 -9.44 -2.30
C SER A 125 -6.87 -10.69 -2.43
N GLY A 126 -6.68 -11.46 -1.34
CA GLY A 126 -5.88 -12.68 -1.29
C GLY A 126 -4.38 -12.46 -1.09
N ALA A 127 -3.94 -11.28 -0.64
CA ALA A 127 -2.53 -11.06 -0.35
C ALA A 127 -2.08 -11.88 0.88
N ASN A 128 -1.01 -12.66 0.72
CA ASN A 128 -0.46 -13.40 1.85
C ASN A 128 0.12 -12.48 2.93
N VAL A 129 0.18 -12.97 4.16
CA VAL A 129 0.69 -12.25 5.34
C VAL A 129 2.08 -11.63 5.12
N LYS A 130 2.98 -12.29 4.38
CA LYS A 130 4.33 -11.76 4.12
C LYS A 130 4.32 -10.57 3.16
N ALA A 131 3.43 -10.57 2.17
CA ALA A 131 3.23 -9.44 1.28
C ALA A 131 2.69 -8.24 2.05
N VAL A 132 1.67 -8.43 2.88
CA VAL A 132 1.08 -7.38 3.73
C VAL A 132 2.09 -6.87 4.75
N GLN A 133 2.86 -7.76 5.40
CA GLN A 133 3.96 -7.40 6.30
C GLN A 133 4.96 -6.44 5.63
N ARG A 134 5.41 -6.78 4.42
CA ARG A 134 6.38 -5.96 3.65
C ARG A 134 5.77 -4.62 3.23
N MET A 135 4.52 -4.63 2.75
CA MET A 135 3.78 -3.43 2.37
C MET A 135 3.66 -2.44 3.54
N LEU A 136 3.32 -2.95 4.72
CA LEU A 136 3.18 -2.16 5.94
C LEU A 136 4.54 -1.80 6.55
N GLY A 137 5.57 -2.61 6.31
CA GLY A 137 6.87 -2.48 6.98
C GLY A 137 6.80 -2.87 8.46
N HIS A 138 5.99 -3.87 8.80
CA HIS A 138 5.99 -4.47 10.13
C HIS A 138 7.26 -5.31 10.32
N ALA A 139 7.82 -5.27 11.54
CA ALA A 139 9.06 -5.96 11.87
C ALA A 139 8.92 -7.48 11.79
N SER A 140 7.74 -8.00 12.10
CA SER A 140 7.43 -9.44 12.06
C SER A 140 6.08 -9.68 11.38
N ALA A 141 5.91 -10.89 10.84
CA ALA A 141 4.61 -11.34 10.32
C ALA A 141 3.59 -11.53 11.45
N ALA A 142 4.05 -11.93 12.64
CA ALA A 142 3.21 -12.03 13.84
C ALA A 142 2.48 -10.71 14.12
N MET A 143 3.18 -9.57 14.13
CA MET A 143 2.55 -8.26 14.32
C MET A 143 1.42 -7.99 13.30
N THR A 144 1.57 -8.44 12.06
CA THR A 144 0.50 -8.34 11.05
C THR A 144 -0.65 -9.28 11.35
N LEU A 145 -0.39 -10.55 11.69
CA LEU A 145 -1.44 -11.51 12.05
C LEU A 145 -2.20 -11.04 13.29
N ASP A 146 -1.50 -10.64 14.34
CA ASP A 146 -2.10 -10.16 15.59
C ASP A 146 -3.04 -8.96 15.36
N THR A 147 -2.77 -8.14 14.34
CA THR A 147 -3.58 -6.96 14.01
C THR A 147 -4.79 -7.30 13.14
N TYR A 148 -4.71 -8.34 12.31
CA TYR A 148 -5.71 -8.64 11.27
C TYR A 148 -6.18 -10.09 11.31
N VAL A 149 -6.19 -10.71 12.49
CA VAL A 149 -6.41 -12.16 12.65
C VAL A 149 -7.75 -12.59 12.05
N ASP A 150 -8.82 -11.83 12.34
CA ASP A 150 -10.16 -12.12 11.86
C ASP A 150 -10.24 -12.18 10.32
N LEU A 151 -9.46 -11.35 9.62
CA LEU A 151 -9.44 -11.31 8.16
C LEU A 151 -8.67 -12.48 7.53
N PHE A 152 -7.79 -13.14 8.30
CA PHE A 152 -7.08 -14.34 7.86
C PHE A 152 -7.79 -15.64 8.29
N ASP A 153 -8.56 -15.60 9.37
CA ASP A 153 -9.27 -16.77 9.89
C ASP A 153 -10.48 -17.15 9.01
N ASP A 154 -11.13 -16.18 8.38
CA ASP A 154 -12.20 -16.39 7.38
C ASP A 154 -11.71 -17.15 6.11
N ASP A 155 -10.41 -17.43 5.99
CA ASP A 155 -9.80 -18.00 4.80
C ASP A 155 -9.80 -19.55 4.79
N LEU A 156 -10.16 -20.25 5.88
CA LEU A 156 -10.07 -21.73 5.93
C LEU A 156 -10.98 -22.44 4.92
N ASP A 157 -12.24 -22.02 4.78
CA ASP A 157 -13.16 -22.58 3.77
C ASP A 157 -12.72 -22.20 2.34
N SER A 158 -12.12 -21.03 2.21
CA SER A 158 -11.50 -20.55 0.97
C SER A 158 -10.29 -21.41 0.57
N VAL A 159 -9.48 -21.85 1.54
CA VAL A 159 -8.35 -22.76 1.31
C VAL A 159 -8.83 -24.09 0.76
N ALA A 160 -9.87 -24.68 1.34
CA ALA A 160 -10.46 -25.93 0.83
C ALA A 160 -10.92 -25.77 -0.63
N SER A 161 -11.60 -24.66 -0.94
CA SER A 161 -12.07 -24.35 -2.29
C SER A 161 -10.92 -24.17 -3.29
N LYS A 162 -9.89 -23.40 -2.93
CA LYS A 162 -8.69 -23.17 -3.77
C LYS A 162 -7.87 -24.45 -3.99
N LEU A 163 -7.79 -25.32 -2.98
CA LEU A 163 -7.14 -26.63 -3.12
C LEU A 163 -7.88 -27.51 -4.13
N ASN A 164 -9.22 -27.52 -4.08
CA ASN A 164 -10.03 -28.24 -5.05
C ASN A 164 -9.83 -27.70 -6.48
N GLU A 165 -9.86 -26.37 -6.66
CA GLU A 165 -9.57 -25.73 -7.95
C GLU A 165 -8.18 -26.12 -8.49
N ALA A 166 -7.15 -26.08 -7.63
CA ALA A 166 -5.79 -26.45 -8.01
C ALA A 166 -5.66 -27.93 -8.39
N MET A 167 -6.34 -28.82 -7.67
CA MET A 167 -6.39 -30.26 -7.94
C MET A 167 -7.08 -30.55 -9.28
N VAL A 168 -8.22 -29.91 -9.56
CA VAL A 168 -8.92 -30.02 -10.84
C VAL A 168 -8.04 -29.50 -11.98
N ALA A 169 -7.44 -28.32 -11.81
CA ALA A 169 -6.54 -27.75 -12.82
C ALA A 169 -5.30 -28.61 -13.08
N ALA A 170 -4.73 -29.23 -12.04
CA ALA A 170 -3.62 -30.17 -12.19
C ALA A 170 -4.02 -31.45 -12.92
N SER A 171 -5.21 -31.97 -12.64
CA SER A 171 -5.75 -33.16 -13.29
C SER A 171 -6.00 -32.91 -14.79
N LEU A 172 -6.52 -31.73 -15.14
CA LEU A 172 -6.72 -31.31 -16.54
C LEU A 172 -5.39 -31.13 -17.29
N ARG A 173 -4.33 -30.65 -16.63
CA ARG A 173 -2.98 -30.54 -17.24
C ARG A 173 -2.34 -31.90 -17.52
N HIS A 174 -2.70 -32.94 -16.76
CA HIS A 174 -2.16 -34.28 -16.95
C HIS A 174 -2.86 -35.07 -18.07
N GLN A 175 -4.03 -34.60 -18.54
CA GLN A 175 -4.82 -35.21 -19.62
C GLN A 175 -4.60 -34.57 -21.00
N GLY A 176 -3.42 -33.99 -21.26
CA GLY A 176 -3.05 -33.45 -22.58
C GLY A 176 -3.04 -34.54 -23.69
N PRO A 177 -3.27 -34.16 -24.96
CA PRO A 177 -3.76 -35.06 -26.01
C PRO A 177 -2.75 -36.15 -26.37
N THR A 178 -3.25 -37.36 -26.56
CA THR A 178 -2.52 -38.51 -27.12
C THR A 178 -2.38 -38.39 -28.63
#